data_AF-A0A1J3FRR8-F1
#
_entry.id   AF-A0A1J3FRR8-F1
#
_cell.length_a   1.000
_cell.length_b   1.000
_cell.length_c   1.000
_cell.angle_alpha   90.00
_cell.angle_beta   90.00
_cell.angle_gamma   90.00
#
_symmetry.space_group_name_H-M   'P 1'
#
loop_
_entity.id
_entity.type
_entity.pdbx_description
1 polymer ?
#
loop_
_entity_poly.entity_id
_entity_poly.type
_entity_poly.pdbx_seq_one_letter_code
_entity_poly.pdbx_strand_id
1 'polypeptide(L)' 'WDDETDMKKLEEVVRAVEMPGLLWGASKLVPVGYGIKKLTIMLTIIDDLVSPDNLIEDFLTSEPNNEYIQSVDIVAFNKI' A
#
# COMPACT_ATOMS: atom_id res chain seq x y z
N TRP A 1 -13.99 -6.77 1.33
CA TRP A 1 -13.55 -5.75 0.37
C TRP A 1 -14.40 -5.85 -0.86
N ASP A 2 -15.38 -4.96 -0.99
CA ASP A 2 -16.33 -4.89 -2.11
C ASP A 2 -16.20 -3.54 -2.84
N ASP A 3 -17.10 -3.27 -3.78
CA ASP A 3 -17.14 -2.06 -4.60
C ASP A 3 -17.55 -0.79 -3.84
N GLU A 4 -17.97 -0.90 -2.57
CA GLU A 4 -18.29 0.24 -1.70
C GLU A 4 -17.10 0.73 -0.87
N THR A 5 -15.96 0.04 -0.95
CA THR A 5 -14.72 0.42 -0.24
C THR A 5 -14.30 1.88 -0.53
N ASP A 6 -14.08 2.68 0.52
CA ASP A 6 -13.57 4.04 0.38
C ASP A 6 -12.08 4.03 -0.01
N MET A 7 -11.84 4.07 -1.32
CA MET A 7 -10.50 4.05 -1.89
C MET A 7 -9.68 5.29 -1.55
N LYS A 8 -10.29 6.43 -1.20
CA LYS A 8 -9.54 7.60 -0.76
C LYS A 8 -9.00 7.38 0.64
N LYS A 9 -9.85 6.86 1.53
CA LYS A 9 -9.43 6.52 2.90
C LYS A 9 -8.36 5.42 2.90
N LEU A 10 -8.48 4.44 2.03
CA LEU A 10 -7.44 3.42 1.84
C LEU A 10 -6.10 4.05 1.44
N GLU A 11 -6.08 4.99 0.49
CA GLU A 11 -4.86 5.69 0.12
C GLU A 11 -4.30 6.57 1.26
N GLU A 12 -5.16 7.28 1.99
CA GLU A 12 -4.77 8.09 3.15
C GLU A 12 -4.11 7.22 4.23
N VAL A 13 -4.69 6.07 4.54
CA VAL A 13 -4.14 5.10 5.51
C VAL A 13 -2.77 4.58 5.07
N VAL A 14 -2.62 4.20 3.79
CA VAL A 14 -1.32 3.76 3.25
C VAL A 14 -0.28 4.87 3.35
N ARG A 15 -0.64 6.10 2.98
CA ARG A 15 0.27 7.26 3.02
C ARG A 15 0.61 7.72 4.43
N ALA A 16 -0.24 7.43 5.42
CA ALA A 16 0.01 7.75 6.82
C ALA A 16 1.13 6.91 7.45
N VAL A 17 1.53 5.81 6.81
CA VAL A 17 2.70 5.04 7.24
C VAL A 17 3.96 5.84 6.90
N GLU A 18 4.61 6.36 7.95
CA GLU A 18 5.86 7.11 7.85
C GLU A 18 6.97 6.35 8.58
N MET A 19 8.11 6.16 7.90
CA MET A 19 9.31 5.59 8.50
C MET A 19 10.58 6.13 7.82
N PRO A 20 11.72 6.20 8.52
CA PRO A 20 12.98 6.65 7.94
C PRO A 20 13.38 5.81 6.73
N GLY A 21 13.61 6.48 5.60
CA GLY A 21 14.00 5.82 4.36
C GLY A 21 12.84 5.33 3.49
N LEU A 22 11.58 5.48 3.89
CA LEU A 22 10.41 5.24 3.05
C LEU A 22 9.92 6.53 2.40
N LEU A 23 9.69 6.48 1.10
CA LEU A 23 9.12 7.59 0.32
C LEU A 23 7.96 7.08 -0.54
N TRP A 24 6.77 7.64 -0.32
CA TRP A 24 5.59 7.35 -1.14
C TRP A 24 5.60 8.15 -2.44
N GLY A 25 5.38 7.46 -3.56
CA GLY A 25 5.32 8.04 -4.90
C GLY A 25 3.89 8.24 -5.41
N ALA A 26 3.76 8.21 -6.74
CA ALA A 26 2.47 8.33 -7.39
C ALA A 26 1.63 7.06 -7.21
N SER A 27 0.32 7.28 -7.12
CA SER A 27 -0.71 6.25 -6.93
C SER A 27 -1.72 6.30 -8.07
N LYS A 28 -2.40 5.18 -8.30
CA LYS A 28 -3.55 5.08 -9.21
C LYS A 28 -4.50 3.99 -8.75
N LEU A 29 -5.79 4.17 -9.05
CA LEU A 29 -6.80 3.13 -8.88
C LEU A 29 -6.95 2.35 -10.17
N VAL A 30 -6.80 1.03 -10.09
CA VAL A 30 -6.89 0.12 -11.24
C VAL A 30 -8.12 -0.77 -11.07
N PRO A 31 -9.04 -0.80 -12.05
CA PRO A 31 -10.19 -1.70 -11.99
C PRO A 31 -9.75 -3.16 -12.13
N VAL A 32 -10.31 -4.04 -11.30
CA VAL A 32 -10.04 -5.49 -11.33
C VAL A 32 -11.24 -6.33 -11.77
N GLY A 33 -12.42 -5.71 -11.86
CA GLY A 33 -13.67 -6.35 -12.30
C GLY A 33 -14.80 -6.11 -11.30
N TYR A 34 -16.06 -6.32 -11.72
CA TYR A 34 -17.23 -6.27 -10.84
C TYR A 34 -17.35 -4.99 -9.99
N GLY A 35 -16.97 -3.83 -10.53
CA GLY A 35 -16.98 -2.56 -9.80
C GLY A 35 -15.79 -2.33 -8.85
N ILE A 36 -15.01 -3.38 -8.55
CA ILE A 36 -13.90 -3.34 -7.61
C ILE A 36 -12.68 -2.69 -8.25
N LYS A 37 -11.99 -1.84 -7.46
CA LYS A 37 -10.73 -1.19 -7.81
C LYS A 37 -9.67 -1.55 -6.78
N LYS A 38 -8.43 -1.73 -7.25
CA LYS A 38 -7.25 -1.85 -6.38
C LYS A 38 -6.44 -0.57 -6.39
N LEU A 39 -5.84 -0.22 -5.26
CA LEU A 39 -4.82 0.83 -5.20
C LEU A 39 -3.50 0.26 -5.71
N THR A 40 -2.85 0.97 -6.63
CA THR A 40 -1.47 0.73 -7.03
C THR A 40 -0.67 1.96 -6.69
N ILE A 41 0.31 1.85 -5.81
CA ILE A 41 1.15 2.97 -5.36
C ILE A 41 2.62 2.60 -5.51
N MET A 42 3.42 3.55 -5.96
CA MET A 42 4.88 3.42 -6.00
C MET A 42 5.47 3.85 -4.67
N LEU A 43 6.55 3.20 -4.26
CA LEU A 43 7.34 3.58 -3.09
C LEU A 43 8.82 3.42 -3.41
N THR A 44 9.65 4.19 -2.73
CA THR A 44 11.10 4.08 -2.76
C THR A 44 11.58 3.87 -1.33
N ILE A 45 12.50 2.93 -1.16
CA ILE A 45 13.05 2.57 0.14
C ILE A 45 14.57 2.64 0.14
N ILE A 46 15.13 2.90 1.32
CA ILE A 46 16.54 2.68 1.60
C ILE A 46 16.67 1.25 2.15
N ASP A 47 17.32 0.36 1.38
CA ASP A 47 17.45 -1.07 1.68
C ASP A 47 17.97 -1.35 3.12
N ASP A 48 18.87 -0.51 3.63
CA ASP A 48 19.46 -0.66 4.97
C ASP A 48 18.50 -0.27 6.12
N LEU A 49 17.41 0.43 5.82
CA LEU A 49 16.49 1.00 6.83
C LEU A 49 15.09 0.40 6.79
N VAL A 50 14.62 -0.02 5.61
CA VAL A 50 13.25 -0.47 5.40
C VAL A 50 13.24 -1.83 4.72
N SER A 51 12.61 -2.80 5.38
CA SER A 51 12.28 -4.10 4.79
C SER A 51 10.89 -4.02 4.15
N PRO A 52 10.72 -4.36 2.86
CA PRO A 52 9.39 -4.46 2.22
C PRO A 52 8.45 -5.41 2.94
N ASP A 53 8.98 -6.54 3.41
CA ASP A 53 8.18 -7.58 4.08
C ASP A 53 7.64 -7.04 5.42
N ASN A 54 8.48 -6.40 6.23
CA ASN A 54 8.04 -5.79 7.49
C ASN A 54 7.06 -4.64 7.25
N LEU A 55 7.29 -3.81 6.22
CA LEU A 55 6.35 -2.74 5.86
C LEU A 55 4.97 -3.31 5.55
N ILE A 56 4.90 -4.42 4.82
CA ILE A 56 3.64 -5.07 4.48
C ILE A 56 2.99 -5.67 5.73
N GLU A 57 3.70 -6.55 6.44
CA GLU A 57 3.14 -7.34 7.53
C GLU A 57 2.82 -6.48 8.78
N ASP A 58 3.77 -5.66 9.23
CA ASP A 58 3.69 -4.96 10.52
C ASP A 58 2.98 -3.61 10.43
N PHE A 59 2.84 -3.02 9.23
CA PHE A 59 2.24 -1.69 9.05
C PHE A 59 1.03 -1.69 8.13
N LEU A 60 1.09 -2.28 6.94
CA LEU A 60 -0.01 -2.21 5.98
C LEU A 60 -1.12 -3.22 6.30
N THR A 61 -0.78 -4.43 6.75
CA THR A 61 -1.76 -5.49 7.06
C THR A 61 -2.00 -5.69 8.56
N SER A 62 -1.42 -4.83 9.41
CA SER A 62 -1.66 -4.84 10.86
C SER A 62 -2.86 -3.98 11.24
N GLU A 63 -3.38 -4.15 12.46
CA GLU A 63 -4.42 -3.28 12.99
C GLU A 63 -3.88 -1.86 13.24
N PRO A 64 -4.63 -0.79 12.90
CA PRO A 64 -6.02 -0.76 12.39
C PRO A 64 -6.13 -0.80 10.86
N ASN A 65 -5.02 -0.91 10.13
CA ASN A 65 -4.98 -0.76 8.68
C ASN A 65 -5.58 -1.96 7.93
N ASN A 66 -5.60 -3.14 8.54
CA ASN A 66 -6.30 -4.33 8.04
C ASN A 66 -7.83 -4.13 7.89
N GLU A 67 -8.41 -3.12 8.54
CA GLU A 67 -9.79 -2.68 8.31
C GLU A 67 -9.98 -2.01 6.96
N TYR A 68 -8.89 -1.56 6.31
CA TYR A 68 -8.79 -0.87 5.01
C TYR A 68 -8.04 -1.68 3.93
N ILE A 69 -7.25 -2.69 4.31
CA ILE A 69 -6.33 -3.38 3.42
C ILE A 69 -6.52 -4.89 3.58
N GLN A 70 -7.00 -5.55 2.51
CA GLN A 70 -7.17 -7.01 2.50
C GLN A 70 -5.84 -7.77 2.44
N SER A 71 -4.98 -7.32 1.54
CA SER A 71 -3.72 -7.95 1.18
C SER A 71 -2.91 -6.96 0.35
N VAL A 72 -1.60 -7.17 0.30
CA VAL A 72 -0.67 -6.35 -0.48
C VAL A 72 0.19 -7.27 -1.34
N ASP A 73 0.35 -6.92 -2.61
CA ASP A 73 1.19 -7.64 -3.56
C ASP A 73 2.22 -6.69 -4.19
N ILE A 74 3.45 -7.16 -4.35
CA ILE A 74 4.49 -6.43 -5.07
C ILE A 74 4.29 -6.62 -6.58
N VAL A 75 3.89 -5.55 -7.27
CA VAL A 75 3.67 -5.58 -8.73
C VAL A 75 4.99 -5.63 -9.51
N ALA A 76 5.98 -4.86 -9.07
CA ALA A 76 7.30 -4.79 -9.67
C ALA A 76 8.30 -4.23 -8.65
N PHE A 77 9.54 -4.69 -8.72
CA PHE A 77 10.65 -4.22 -7.90
C PHE A 77 11.84 -3.90 -8.79
N ASN A 78 12.38 -2.68 -8.68
CA ASN A 78 13.54 -2.23 -9.43
C ASN A 78 14.55 -1.64 -8.46
N LYS A 79 15.83 -1.95 -8.65
CA LYS A 79 16.93 -1.32 -7.92
C LYS A 79 17.37 -0.06 -8.67
N ILE A 80 17.51 1.04 -7.95
CA ILE A 80 17.96 2.34 -8.45
C ILE A 80 19.29 2.74 -7.82
#